data_AF-A0A5R2N244-F1
#
_entry.id   AF-A0A5R2N244-F1
#
_cell.length_a   1.000
_cell.length_b   1.000
_cell.length_c   1.000
_cell.angle_alpha   90.00
_cell.angle_beta   90.00
_cell.angle_gamma   90.00
#
_symmetry.space_group_name_H-M   'P 1'
#
loop_
_entity.id
_entity.type
_entity.pdbx_description
1 polymer ?
#
loop_
_entity_poly.entity_id
_entity_poly.type
_entity_poly.pdbx_seq_one_letter_code
_entity_poly.pdbx_strand_id
1 'polypeptide(L)'
;AGVADAIKHAINNPITFAKREIVLTASIGLITWTSAQTSAEDMVKDAELAMHQAKRFGGDRIEPFRPAFRTVGTDRLQFESDLRRAIERREFTLAYQPIVRLEDGSVAGFEALLRWDHPRRGMIPPADFIPVAESCGLIVQLGLFAMQQAAE
;
A
#
# COMPACT_ATOMS: atom_id res chain seq x y z
N ALA A 1 6.07 8.25 23.90
CA ALA A 1 4.66 7.91 23.67
C ALA A 1 3.76 9.14 23.74
N GLY A 2 3.68 9.85 24.88
CA GLY A 2 2.71 10.94 25.08
C GLY A 2 2.63 12.04 24.01
N VAL A 3 3.74 12.45 23.38
CA VAL A 3 3.71 13.42 22.27
C VAL A 3 3.01 12.84 21.02
N ALA A 4 3.29 11.60 20.67
CA ALA A 4 2.65 10.95 19.52
C ALA A 4 1.15 10.73 19.76
N ASP A 5 0.76 10.38 21.00
CA ASP A 5 -0.65 10.28 21.40
C ASP A 5 -1.36 11.63 21.29
N ALA A 6 -0.72 12.71 21.74
CA ALA A 6 -1.26 14.07 21.64
C ALA A 6 -1.43 14.50 20.18
N ILE A 7 -0.47 14.22 19.30
CA ILE A 7 -0.57 14.49 17.85
C ILE A 7 -1.73 13.69 17.25
N LYS A 8 -1.83 12.39 17.55
CA LYS A 8 -2.93 11.55 17.07
C LYS A 8 -4.30 12.12 17.50
N HIS A 9 -4.44 12.50 18.77
CA HIS A 9 -5.68 13.10 19.29
C HIS A 9 -6.00 14.43 18.62
N ALA A 10 -5.00 15.28 18.39
CA ALA A 10 -5.18 16.54 17.70
C ALA A 10 -5.68 16.36 16.26
N ILE A 11 -5.16 15.35 15.54
CA ILE A 11 -5.58 15.03 14.16
C ILE A 11 -6.98 14.40 14.13
N ASN A 12 -7.32 13.58 15.13
CA ASN A 12 -8.61 12.90 15.20
C ASN A 12 -9.76 13.83 15.59
N ASN A 13 -9.48 15.09 15.96
CA ASN A 13 -10.52 16.09 16.20
C ASN A 13 -11.24 16.42 14.88
N PRO A 14 -12.58 16.34 14.84
CA PRO A 14 -13.34 16.66 13.64
C PRO A 14 -13.05 18.08 13.15
N ILE A 15 -12.84 18.23 11.84
CA ILE A 15 -12.76 19.53 11.19
C ILE A 15 -14.06 19.82 10.45
N THR A 16 -14.59 21.03 10.63
CA THR A 16 -15.76 21.48 9.88
C THR A 16 -15.31 22.09 8.57
N PHE A 17 -15.67 21.47 7.45
CA PHE A 17 -15.41 21.99 6.11
C PHE A 17 -16.66 21.88 5.25
N ALA A 18 -17.05 22.97 4.58
CA ALA A 18 -18.26 23.02 3.75
C ALA A 18 -19.55 22.51 4.44
N LYS A 19 -19.74 22.84 5.73
CA LYS A 19 -20.86 22.38 6.58
C LYS A 19 -20.93 20.86 6.78
N ARG A 20 -19.83 20.15 6.58
CA ARG A 20 -19.68 18.72 6.90
C ARG A 20 -18.58 18.55 7.95
N GLU A 21 -18.78 17.63 8.87
CA GLU A 21 -17.72 17.16 9.74
C GLU A 21 -16.88 16.11 9.01
N ILE A 22 -15.56 16.30 9.03
CA ILE A 22 -14.60 15.35 8.48
C ILE A 22 -13.74 14.90 9.65
N VAL A 23 -13.70 13.58 9.86
CA VAL A 23 -12.79 12.95 10.82
C VAL A 23 -11.59 12.43 10.04
N LEU A 24 -10.42 12.92 10.40
CA LEU A 24 -9.15 12.43 9.87
C LEU A 24 -8.56 11.42 10.86
N THR A 25 -7.80 10.46 10.34
CA THR A 25 -7.04 9.52 11.18
C THR A 25 -5.55 9.63 10.84
N ALA A 26 -4.70 9.31 11.81
CA ALA A 26 -3.26 9.39 11.66
C ALA A 26 -2.59 8.02 11.85
N SER A 27 -1.69 7.67 10.92
CA SER A 27 -0.73 6.58 11.12
C SER A 27 0.63 7.20 11.40
N ILE A 28 1.21 6.93 12.57
CA ILE A 28 2.41 7.60 13.06
C ILE A 28 3.51 6.57 13.30
N GLY A 29 4.70 6.80 12.73
CA GLY A 29 5.90 6.02 13.02
C GLY A 29 6.76 6.74 14.06
N LEU A 30 7.30 5.99 15.03
CA LEU A 30 8.10 6.56 16.11
C LEU A 30 9.46 5.85 16.19
N ILE A 31 10.55 6.62 16.19
CA ILE A 31 11.88 6.12 16.52
C ILE A 31 12.45 6.87 17.73
N THR A 32 13.15 6.14 18.58
CA THR A 32 13.94 6.72 19.67
C THR A 32 15.40 6.80 19.25
N TRP A 33 16.06 7.93 19.52
CA TRP A 33 17.50 8.05 19.35
C TRP A 33 18.21 7.05 20.26
N THR A 34 18.77 5.99 19.69
CA THR A 34 19.68 5.09 20.40
C THR A 34 21.11 5.52 20.05
N SER A 35 22.02 5.51 21.02
CA SER A 35 23.36 6.08 20.93
C SER A 35 24.32 5.35 19.96
N ALA A 36 23.81 4.44 19.13
CA ALA A 36 24.59 3.72 18.13
C ALA A 36 24.46 4.42 16.77
N GLN A 37 25.42 5.31 16.50
CA GLN A 37 25.82 5.82 15.18
C GLN A 37 24.77 5.70 14.06
N THR A 38 23.67 6.43 14.19
CA THR A 38 22.65 6.52 13.14
C THR A 38 22.58 7.98 12.70
N SER A 39 22.69 8.23 11.39
CA SER A 39 22.55 9.58 10.86
C SER A 39 21.11 10.08 11.05
N ALA A 40 20.90 11.40 11.09
CA ALA A 40 19.54 11.95 11.15
C ALA A 40 18.67 11.46 9.98
N GLU A 41 19.27 11.31 8.79
CA GLU A 41 18.60 10.78 7.61
C GLU A 41 18.13 9.32 7.80
N ASP A 42 18.97 8.47 8.39
CA ASP A 42 18.61 7.08 8.64
C ASP A 42 17.50 6.96 9.67
N MET A 43 17.47 7.85 10.66
CA MET A 43 16.38 7.90 11.63
C MET A 43 15.05 8.34 11.01
N VAL A 44 15.07 9.30 10.08
CA VAL A 44 13.87 9.69 9.33
C VAL A 44 13.36 8.51 8.51
N LYS A 45 14.24 7.79 7.81
CA LYS A 45 13.87 6.59 7.06
C LYS A 45 13.26 5.51 7.96
N ASP A 46 13.86 5.24 9.11
CA ASP A 46 13.34 4.25 10.05
C ASP A 46 11.97 4.67 10.63
N ALA A 47 11.77 5.95 10.92
CA ALA A 47 10.47 6.49 11.34
C ALA A 47 9.41 6.34 10.23
N GLU A 48 9.78 6.59 8.97
CA GLU A 48 8.91 6.41 7.81
C GLU A 48 8.54 4.94 7.61
N LEU A 49 9.48 4.01 7.77
CA LEU A 49 9.22 2.57 7.72
C LEU A 49 8.20 2.14 8.79
N ALA A 50 8.36 2.65 10.02
CA ALA A 50 7.41 2.39 11.08
C ALA A 50 6.01 2.97 10.77
N MET A 51 5.93 4.16 10.18
CA MET A 51 4.66 4.77 9.75
C MET A 51 3.96 3.96 8.66
N HIS A 52 4.71 3.44 7.67
CA HIS A 52 4.14 2.56 6.67
C HIS A 52 3.62 1.26 7.27
N GLN A 53 4.31 0.72 8.27
CA GLN A 53 3.85 -0.46 8.98
C GLN A 53 2.57 -0.17 9.78
N ALA A 54 2.45 1.00 10.39
CA ALA A 54 1.21 1.46 11.01
C ALA A 54 0.02 1.47 10.02
N LYS A 55 0.24 1.96 8.78
CA LYS A 55 -0.77 1.92 7.71
C LYS A 55 -1.15 0.48 7.34
N ARG A 56 -0.17 -0.40 7.18
CA ARG A 56 -0.38 -1.82 6.83
C ARG A 56 -1.17 -2.58 7.88
N PHE A 57 -0.99 -2.26 9.16
CA PHE A 57 -1.73 -2.92 10.24
C PHE A 57 -3.16 -2.40 10.45
N GLY A 58 -3.68 -1.58 9.53
CA GLY A 58 -5.06 -1.08 9.55
C GLY A 58 -5.17 0.42 9.86
N GLY A 59 -4.04 1.14 9.88
CA GLY A 59 -4.03 2.59 10.11
C GLY A 59 -4.42 3.00 11.53
N ASP A 60 -4.71 4.30 11.70
CA ASP A 60 -5.09 4.97 12.95
C ASP A 60 -4.28 4.50 14.18
N ARG A 61 -2.94 4.44 14.07
CA ARG A 61 -2.10 3.91 15.15
C ARG A 61 -0.70 4.50 15.16
N ILE A 62 -0.05 4.31 16.29
CA ILE A 62 1.34 4.66 16.50
C ILE A 62 2.14 3.38 16.50
N GLU A 63 3.13 3.26 15.62
CA GLU A 63 4.00 2.10 15.52
C GLU A 63 5.45 2.49 15.85
N PRO A 64 6.06 1.92 16.90
CA PRO A 64 7.48 2.10 17.17
C PRO A 64 8.32 1.34 16.15
N PHE A 65 9.40 1.95 15.67
CA PHE A 65 10.34 1.30 14.80
C PHE A 65 10.93 0.05 15.45
N ARG A 66 11.02 -1.02 14.66
CA ARG A 66 11.72 -2.26 14.99
C ARG A 66 12.72 -2.54 13.87
N PRO A 67 13.94 -3.02 14.15
CA PRO A 67 14.92 -3.35 13.11
C PRO A 67 14.40 -4.29 12.01
N ALA A 68 13.45 -5.17 12.36
CA ALA A 68 12.74 -6.04 11.42
C ALA A 68 11.95 -5.28 10.33
N PHE A 69 11.72 -3.97 10.46
CA PHE A 69 11.09 -3.17 9.40
C PHE A 69 12.07 -2.77 8.29
N ARG A 70 13.39 -2.80 8.53
CA ARG A 70 14.38 -2.48 7.48
C ARG A 70 14.38 -3.50 6.36
N THR A 71 14.18 -4.78 6.68
CA THR A 71 14.02 -5.83 5.66
C THR A 71 12.80 -5.55 4.78
N VAL A 72 11.70 -5.10 5.38
CA VAL A 72 10.49 -4.65 4.67
C VAL A 72 10.76 -3.41 3.79
N GLY A 73 11.61 -2.49 4.23
CA GLY A 73 12.01 -1.29 3.49
C GLY A 73 12.89 -1.56 2.27
N THR A 74 13.89 -2.44 2.42
CA THR A 74 14.72 -2.90 1.29
C THR A 74 13.89 -3.71 0.30
N ASP A 75 12.96 -4.54 0.81
CA ASP A 75 12.00 -5.23 -0.03
C ASP A 75 11.15 -4.24 -0.83
N ARG A 76 10.71 -3.12 -0.26
CA ARG A 76 9.86 -2.15 -0.95
C ARG A 76 10.53 -1.46 -2.14
N LEU A 77 11.76 -0.98 -2.00
CA LEU A 77 12.52 -0.40 -3.13
C LEU A 77 12.76 -1.42 -4.24
N GLN A 78 13.09 -2.67 -3.87
CA GLN A 78 13.19 -3.75 -4.84
C GLN A 78 11.84 -4.05 -5.49
N PHE A 79 10.75 -4.02 -4.72
CA PHE A 79 9.41 -4.28 -5.19
C PHE A 79 8.91 -3.21 -6.14
N GLU A 80 9.21 -1.93 -5.88
CA GLU A 80 8.92 -0.83 -6.80
C GLU A 80 9.70 -0.96 -8.11
N SER A 81 10.98 -1.33 -8.02
CA SER A 81 11.80 -1.63 -9.21
C SER A 81 11.27 -2.84 -9.97
N ASP A 82 10.91 -3.92 -9.28
CA ASP A 82 10.39 -5.14 -9.90
C ASP A 82 9.00 -4.88 -10.51
N LEU A 83 8.16 -4.06 -9.87
CA LEU A 83 6.85 -3.66 -10.39
C LEU A 83 6.96 -2.89 -11.71
N ARG A 84 7.92 -1.94 -11.79
CA ARG A 84 8.19 -1.20 -13.04
C ARG A 84 8.63 -2.15 -14.16
N ARG A 85 9.54 -3.08 -13.86
CA ARG A 85 9.99 -4.09 -14.83
C ARG A 85 8.88 -5.05 -15.24
N ALA A 86 8.00 -5.43 -14.31
CA ALA A 86 6.91 -6.35 -14.56
C ALA A 86 5.91 -5.81 -15.59
N ILE A 87 5.65 -4.49 -15.56
CA ILE A 87 4.83 -3.80 -16.57
C ILE A 87 5.50 -3.89 -17.95
N GLU A 88 6.79 -3.58 -18.04
CA GLU A 88 7.56 -3.64 -19.30
C GLU A 88 7.69 -5.07 -19.86
N ARG A 89 7.82 -6.06 -18.97
CA ARG A 89 8.06 -7.47 -19.31
C ARG A 89 6.79 -8.30 -19.46
N ARG A 90 5.61 -7.68 -19.32
CA ARG A 90 4.30 -8.37 -19.38
C ARG A 90 4.20 -9.52 -18.39
N GLU A 91 4.66 -9.30 -17.15
CA GLU A 91 4.56 -10.28 -16.04
C GLU A 91 3.18 -10.21 -15.34
N PHE A 92 2.24 -9.46 -15.92
CA PHE A 92 0.88 -9.33 -15.43
C PHE A 92 -0.10 -10.11 -16.31
N THR A 93 -1.06 -10.76 -15.66
CA THR A 93 -2.16 -11.47 -16.31
C THR A 93 -3.50 -11.04 -15.71
N LEU A 94 -4.60 -11.28 -16.42
CA LEU A 94 -5.95 -11.06 -15.93
C LEU A 94 -6.64 -12.40 -15.65
N ALA A 95 -7.14 -12.56 -14.43
CA ALA A 95 -8.12 -13.59 -14.10
C ALA A 95 -9.53 -13.00 -14.20
N TYR A 96 -10.50 -13.79 -14.65
CA TYR A 96 -11.88 -13.34 -14.81
C TYR A 96 -12.81 -14.09 -13.86
N GLN A 97 -13.43 -13.37 -12.93
CA GLN A 97 -14.42 -13.93 -12.01
C GLN A 97 -15.83 -13.69 -12.55
N PRO A 98 -16.64 -14.74 -12.78
CA PRO A 98 -17.99 -14.57 -13.31
C PRO A 98 -18.90 -13.90 -12.28
N ILE A 99 -19.71 -12.96 -12.76
CA ILE A 99 -20.82 -12.34 -12.03
C ILE A 99 -22.10 -13.00 -12.56
N VAL A 100 -22.92 -13.54 -11.67
CA VAL A 100 -24.12 -14.31 -12.03
C VAL A 100 -25.40 -13.60 -11.59
N ARG A 101 -26.47 -13.70 -12.39
CA ARG A 101 -27.82 -13.26 -12.01
C ARG A 101 -28.41 -14.27 -11.03
N LEU A 102 -28.93 -13.78 -9.91
CA LEU A 102 -29.52 -14.65 -8.88
C LEU A 102 -30.87 -15.26 -9.30
N GLU A 103 -31.57 -14.63 -10.23
CA GLU A 103 -32.90 -15.05 -10.70
C GLU A 103 -32.85 -16.37 -11.47
N ASP A 104 -31.87 -16.53 -12.35
CA ASP A 104 -31.79 -17.65 -13.31
C ASP A 104 -30.40 -18.33 -13.36
N GLY A 105 -29.42 -17.85 -12.58
CA GLY A 105 -28.06 -18.38 -12.57
C GLY A 105 -27.24 -18.06 -13.82
N SER A 106 -27.76 -17.24 -14.74
CA SER A 106 -27.05 -16.88 -15.97
C SER A 106 -25.87 -15.94 -15.69
N VAL A 107 -24.85 -15.98 -16.55
CA VAL A 107 -23.70 -15.08 -16.45
C VAL A 107 -24.10 -13.67 -16.88
N ALA A 108 -23.97 -12.71 -15.99
CA ALA A 108 -24.21 -11.28 -16.23
C ALA A 108 -22.97 -10.56 -16.77
N GLY A 109 -21.78 -11.06 -16.45
CA GLY A 109 -20.51 -10.46 -16.85
C GLY A 109 -19.34 -11.05 -16.08
N PHE A 110 -18.20 -10.39 -16.14
CA PHE A 110 -16.97 -10.81 -15.45
C PHE A 110 -16.29 -9.62 -14.77
N GLU A 111 -15.72 -9.86 -13.60
CA GLU A 111 -14.75 -8.95 -12.98
C GLU A 111 -13.34 -9.34 -13.42
N ALA A 112 -12.61 -8.37 -14.00
CA ALA A 112 -11.21 -8.54 -14.40
C ALA A 112 -10.29 -8.27 -13.22
N LEU A 113 -9.57 -9.29 -12.79
CA LEU A 113 -8.74 -9.28 -11.59
C LEU A 113 -7.27 -9.45 -11.97
N LEU A 114 -6.48 -8.41 -11.74
CA LEU A 114 -5.05 -8.41 -12.04
C LEU A 114 -4.30 -9.45 -11.21
N ARG A 115 -3.35 -10.15 -11.84
CA ARG A 115 -2.45 -11.12 -11.22
C ARG A 115 -1.01 -10.79 -11.62
N TRP A 116 -0.11 -10.86 -10.66
CA TRP A 116 1.31 -10.66 -10.91
C TRP A 116 2.06 -11.97 -10.74
N ASP A 117 2.58 -12.51 -11.83
CA ASP A 117 3.38 -13.72 -11.84
C ASP A 117 4.87 -13.34 -11.78
N HIS A 118 5.36 -13.10 -10.57
CA HIS A 118 6.72 -12.62 -10.37
C HIS A 118 7.73 -13.76 -10.54
N PRO A 119 8.79 -13.60 -11.37
CA PRO A 119 9.68 -14.69 -11.79
C PRO A 119 10.41 -15.40 -10.63
N ARG A 120 10.69 -14.67 -9.54
CA ARG A 120 11.33 -15.22 -8.34
C ARG A 120 10.40 -15.49 -7.16
N ARG A 121 9.26 -14.78 -7.06
CA ARG A 121 8.39 -14.78 -5.87
C ARG A 121 7.10 -15.57 -6.12
N GLY A 122 6.86 -16.03 -7.35
CA GLY A 122 5.61 -16.67 -7.75
C GLY A 122 4.47 -15.66 -7.85
N MET A 123 3.25 -16.15 -7.69
CA MET A 123 2.05 -15.32 -7.75
C MET A 123 2.00 -14.37 -6.54
N ILE A 124 1.93 -13.07 -6.81
CA ILE A 124 1.80 -12.02 -5.80
C ILE A 124 0.34 -11.51 -5.81
N PRO A 125 -0.34 -11.46 -4.65
CA PRO A 125 -1.72 -11.00 -4.58
C PRO A 125 -1.83 -9.48 -4.78
N PRO A 126 -2.95 -8.98 -5.36
CA PRO A 126 -3.19 -7.53 -5.54
C PRO A 126 -3.03 -6.70 -4.28
N ALA A 127 -3.41 -7.24 -3.11
CA ALA A 127 -3.28 -6.56 -1.83
C ALA A 127 -1.83 -6.15 -1.49
N ASP A 128 -0.84 -6.85 -2.05
CA ASP A 128 0.58 -6.58 -1.76
C ASP A 128 1.17 -5.53 -2.72
N PHE A 129 0.78 -5.53 -4.00
CA PHE A 129 1.39 -4.68 -5.03
C PHE A 129 0.58 -3.45 -5.42
N ILE A 130 -0.75 -3.46 -5.27
CA ILE A 130 -1.57 -2.28 -5.56
C ILE A 130 -1.20 -1.08 -4.67
N PRO A 131 -1.03 -1.23 -3.34
CA PRO A 131 -0.63 -0.09 -2.51
C PRO A 131 0.75 0.48 -2.88
N VAL A 132 1.64 -0.37 -3.40
CA VAL A 132 2.95 0.05 -3.87
C VAL A 132 2.79 0.83 -5.17
N ALA A 133 2.03 0.30 -6.13
CA ALA A 133 1.72 0.96 -7.40
C ALA A 133 1.10 2.35 -7.21
N GLU A 134 0.18 2.50 -6.24
CA GLU A 134 -0.43 3.78 -5.89
C GLU A 134 0.61 4.77 -5.38
N SER A 135 1.44 4.34 -4.44
CA SER A 135 2.42 5.21 -3.80
C SER A 135 3.56 5.67 -4.72
N CYS A 136 3.91 4.89 -5.74
CA CYS A 136 4.96 5.22 -6.71
C CYS A 136 4.41 5.72 -8.06
N GLY A 137 3.08 5.91 -8.17
CA GLY A 137 2.43 6.44 -9.37
C GLY A 137 2.28 5.45 -10.53
N LEU A 138 2.67 4.18 -10.37
CA LEU A 138 2.53 3.13 -11.40
C LEU A 138 1.09 2.62 -11.54
N ILE A 139 0.18 2.96 -10.61
CA ILE A 139 -1.22 2.51 -10.66
C ILE A 139 -1.93 2.91 -11.95
N VAL A 140 -1.61 4.07 -12.52
CA VAL A 140 -2.19 4.55 -13.78
C VAL A 140 -1.78 3.67 -14.95
N GLN A 141 -0.51 3.25 -15.00
CA GLN A 141 0.00 2.37 -16.05
C GLN A 141 -0.59 0.97 -15.94
N LEU A 142 -0.70 0.44 -14.71
CA LEU A 142 -1.35 -0.85 -14.46
C LEU A 142 -2.83 -0.83 -14.84
N GLY A 143 -3.54 0.25 -14.52
CA GLY A 143 -4.94 0.43 -14.92
C GLY A 143 -5.11 0.45 -16.44
N LEU A 144 -4.24 1.17 -17.16
CA LEU A 144 -4.27 1.19 -18.62
C LEU A 144 -4.00 -0.20 -19.22
N PHE A 145 -2.99 -0.90 -18.72
CA PHE A 145 -2.69 -2.28 -19.11
C PHE A 145 -3.89 -3.20 -18.90
N ALA A 146 -4.52 -3.15 -17.72
CA ALA A 146 -5.67 -3.99 -17.40
C ALA A 146 -6.87 -3.68 -18.31
N MET A 147 -7.16 -2.40 -18.58
CA MET A 147 -8.25 -2.01 -19.50
C MET A 147 -7.99 -2.48 -20.94
N GLN A 148 -6.75 -2.36 -21.43
CA GLN A 148 -6.38 -2.83 -22.76
C GLN A 148 -6.54 -4.36 -22.86
N GLN A 149 -5.98 -5.10 -21.91
CA GLN A 149 -6.07 -6.56 -21.89
C GLN A 149 -7.48 -7.10 -21.66
N ALA A 150 -8.35 -6.36 -20.97
CA ALA A 150 -9.75 -6.74 -20.79
C ALA A 150 -10.62 -6.45 -22.02
N ALA A 151 -10.16 -5.57 -22.91
CA ALA A 151 -10.88 -5.16 -24.12
C ALA A 151 -10.42 -5.91 -25.39
N GLU A 152 -9.26 -6.58 -25.33
CA GLU A 152 -8.76 -7.50 -26.37
C GLU A 152 -9.54 -8.82 -26.38
#